data_AF-A0A9D5IGV1-F1
#
_entry.id   AF-A0A9D5IGV1-F1
#
_cell.length_a   1.000
_cell.length_b   1.000
_cell.length_c   1.000
_cell.angle_alpha   90.00
_cell.angle_beta   90.00
_cell.angle_gamma   90.00
#
_symmetry.space_group_name_H-M   'P 1'
#
loop_
_entity.id
_entity.type
_entity.pdbx_description
1 polymer ?
#
loop_
_entity_poly.entity_id
_entity_poly.type
_entity_poly.pdbx_seq_one_letter_code
_entity_poly.pdbx_strand_id
1 'polypeptide(L)'
;MRRSSLRLNVEALETRDVPAALLVGTVLYINGSGGDDTVTVSQVGGNALVTLNSVNSSFALSQVTGVVFNGLGGNDTFTFTLDKAITANGGDGNDTITVNNISRQTDATINGGDGNDTITSMVRRKVTVVGGNGDDTITCLQASYVAITGNGGNDTITCDTTGIAGINGGDGNDTMTISHASSATMNASSGNDIITAAFVGVANIRGETGNDTINVDAYGPIVIEGNSGNDAITFGTPGRATVSGGTEDDNILNVGTGVAAISGGDGDDYIMGGFGYNTINGDTGNDAITGRGIAGDTLRGGNDADALTAAGGPTLFYVDQLDTYIARIGDRVIFARV
;
A
#
# COMPACT_ATOMS: atom_id res chain seq x y z
N MET A 1 47.28 1.60 -67.27
CA MET A 1 46.92 2.55 -66.20
C MET A 1 46.80 1.79 -64.89
N ARG A 2 47.69 2.04 -63.91
CA ARG A 2 47.59 1.46 -62.56
C ARG A 2 46.53 2.27 -61.78
N ARG A 3 45.46 1.62 -61.30
CA ARG A 3 44.54 2.22 -60.32
C ARG A 3 45.00 1.77 -58.92
N SER A 4 45.45 2.74 -58.13
CA SER A 4 45.72 2.58 -56.70
C SER A 4 44.38 2.49 -55.97
N SER A 5 44.15 1.40 -55.25
CA SER A 5 43.03 1.25 -54.32
C SER A 5 43.49 1.78 -52.96
N LEU A 6 43.09 3.00 -52.58
CA LEU A 6 43.16 3.43 -51.19
C LEU A 6 42.11 2.65 -50.38
N ARG A 7 42.57 1.78 -49.48
CA ARG A 7 41.73 1.23 -48.41
C ARG A 7 41.72 2.24 -47.28
N LEU A 8 40.53 2.71 -46.92
CA LEU A 8 40.30 3.52 -45.74
C LEU A 8 40.40 2.59 -44.52
N ASN A 9 41.48 2.69 -43.74
CA ASN A 9 41.56 2.06 -42.43
C ASN A 9 40.64 2.86 -41.50
N VAL A 10 39.39 2.40 -41.35
CA VAL A 10 38.53 2.88 -40.28
C VAL A 10 38.92 2.10 -39.04
N GLU A 11 39.60 2.75 -38.10
CA GLU A 11 39.87 2.17 -36.78
C GLU A 11 38.53 1.95 -36.05
N ALA A 12 38.36 0.77 -35.46
CA ALA A 12 37.20 0.48 -34.63
C ALA A 12 37.23 1.41 -33.41
N LEU A 13 36.09 2.01 -33.07
CA LEU A 13 35.92 2.76 -31.83
C LEU A 13 36.30 1.87 -30.66
N GLU A 14 37.32 2.26 -29.89
CA GLU A 14 37.62 1.61 -28.61
C GLU A 14 36.37 1.68 -27.71
N THR A 15 35.96 0.55 -27.16
CA THR A 15 34.98 0.50 -26.10
C THR A 15 35.53 1.25 -24.90
N ARG A 16 34.99 2.44 -24.63
CA ARG A 16 35.29 3.17 -23.40
C ARG A 16 34.65 2.40 -22.25
N ASP A 17 35.45 1.65 -21.51
CA ASP A 17 35.05 1.14 -20.19
C ASP A 17 34.83 2.34 -19.29
N VAL A 18 33.58 2.74 -19.14
CA VAL A 18 33.19 3.72 -18.13
C VAL A 18 33.37 3.02 -16.78
N PRO A 19 34.06 3.62 -15.79
CA PRO A 19 34.17 3.03 -14.46
C PRO A 19 32.77 2.71 -13.95
N ALA A 20 32.54 1.46 -13.60
CA ALA A 20 31.21 1.01 -13.20
C ALA A 20 30.74 1.66 -11.88
N ALA A 21 31.66 2.23 -11.11
CA ALA A 21 31.37 3.19 -10.05
C ALA A 21 32.16 4.49 -10.26
N LEU A 22 31.47 5.64 -10.17
CA LEU A 22 32.06 6.96 -10.40
C LEU A 22 31.50 7.99 -9.42
N LEU A 23 32.39 8.75 -8.77
CA LEU A 23 32.00 9.92 -7.98
C LEU A 23 31.91 11.15 -8.88
N VAL A 24 30.70 11.70 -9.05
CA VAL A 24 30.45 12.94 -9.79
C VAL A 24 30.00 14.02 -8.80
N GLY A 25 30.87 14.99 -8.54
CA GLY A 25 30.67 15.95 -7.45
C GLY A 25 30.72 15.23 -6.11
N THR A 26 29.58 15.15 -5.41
CA THR A 26 29.43 14.43 -4.13
C THR A 26 28.52 13.20 -4.21
N VAL A 27 28.05 12.84 -5.41
CA VAL A 27 27.16 11.70 -5.63
C VAL A 27 27.92 10.56 -6.29
N LEU A 28 27.84 9.38 -5.69
CA LEU A 28 28.46 8.17 -6.20
C LEU A 28 27.46 7.43 -7.09
N TYR A 29 27.75 7.34 -8.38
CA TYR A 29 26.97 6.62 -9.37
C TYR A 29 27.54 5.21 -9.54
N ILE A 30 26.67 4.21 -9.58
CA ILE A 30 26.99 2.81 -9.81
C ILE A 30 26.07 2.32 -10.93
N ASN A 31 26.65 1.90 -12.05
CA ASN A 31 25.90 1.40 -13.20
C ASN A 31 26.24 -0.07 -13.40
N GLY A 32 25.20 -0.90 -13.42
CA GLY A 32 25.24 -2.28 -13.88
C GLY A 32 25.34 -2.36 -15.41
N SER A 33 24.92 -3.49 -15.92
CA SER A 33 25.02 -3.97 -17.28
C SER A 33 23.65 -4.42 -17.78
N GLY A 34 23.57 -5.02 -18.96
CA GLY A 34 22.29 -5.57 -19.46
C GLY A 34 22.03 -7.02 -19.03
N GLY A 35 22.77 -7.54 -18.05
CA GLY A 35 22.52 -8.85 -17.45
C GLY A 35 22.85 -8.82 -15.96
N ASP A 36 22.57 -9.92 -15.27
CA ASP A 36 22.59 -10.02 -13.81
C ASP A 36 23.86 -9.43 -13.14
N ASP A 37 23.68 -8.39 -12.34
CA ASP A 37 24.70 -7.70 -11.57
C ASP A 37 24.53 -7.92 -10.06
N THR A 38 25.63 -8.24 -9.37
CA THR A 38 25.66 -8.28 -7.90
C THR A 38 26.46 -7.10 -7.37
N VAL A 39 25.79 -6.24 -6.61
CA VAL A 39 26.33 -4.98 -6.09
C VAL A 39 26.19 -4.91 -4.57
N THR A 40 27.30 -4.59 -3.89
CA THR A 40 27.26 -4.21 -2.48
C THR A 40 27.92 -2.86 -2.25
N VAL A 41 27.30 -2.04 -1.40
CA VAL A 41 27.81 -0.73 -1.00
C VAL A 41 27.83 -0.66 0.52
N SER A 42 29.04 -0.60 1.09
CA SER A 42 29.24 -0.66 2.54
C SER A 42 30.39 0.23 3.00
N GLN A 43 30.42 0.54 4.31
CA GLN A 43 31.48 1.35 4.89
C GLN A 43 32.64 0.44 5.31
N VAL A 44 33.84 0.73 4.83
CA VAL A 44 35.08 0.09 5.30
C VAL A 44 36.07 1.17 5.72
N GLY A 45 36.25 1.30 7.04
CA GLY A 45 37.03 2.40 7.62
C GLY A 45 36.43 3.77 7.27
N GLY A 46 37.26 4.65 6.71
CA GLY A 46 36.85 6.00 6.27
C GLY A 46 36.26 6.06 4.85
N ASN A 47 36.03 4.91 4.21
CA ASN A 47 35.65 4.84 2.81
C ASN A 47 34.30 4.14 2.61
N ALA A 48 33.60 4.55 1.55
CA ALA A 48 32.56 3.76 0.90
C ALA A 48 33.23 2.75 -0.04
N LEU A 49 33.06 1.46 0.26
CA LEU A 49 33.46 0.35 -0.60
C LEU A 49 32.26 -0.05 -1.47
N VAL A 50 32.45 -0.02 -2.78
CA VAL A 50 31.54 -0.58 -3.77
C VAL A 50 32.15 -1.85 -4.32
N THR A 51 31.42 -2.95 -4.29
CA THR A 51 31.77 -4.20 -4.97
C THR A 51 30.70 -4.48 -6.01
N LEU A 52 31.06 -4.41 -7.30
CA LEU A 52 30.22 -4.79 -8.43
C LEU A 52 30.85 -6.03 -9.08
N ASN A 53 30.13 -7.15 -9.12
CA ASN A 53 30.59 -8.39 -9.77
C ASN A 53 32.02 -8.79 -9.37
N SER A 54 32.32 -8.71 -8.05
CA SER A 54 33.64 -8.95 -7.45
C SER A 54 34.72 -7.90 -7.71
N VAL A 55 34.42 -6.83 -8.45
CA VAL A 55 35.33 -5.71 -8.68
C VAL A 55 35.11 -4.63 -7.62
N ASN A 56 36.17 -4.29 -6.89
CA ASN A 56 36.12 -3.31 -5.80
C ASN A 56 36.54 -1.90 -6.25
N SER A 57 35.74 -0.92 -5.87
CA SER A 57 36.04 0.51 -5.97
C SER A 57 35.85 1.18 -4.60
N SER A 58 36.72 2.12 -4.24
CA SER A 58 36.74 2.75 -2.92
C SER A 58 36.76 4.27 -3.04
N PHE A 59 35.90 4.94 -2.26
CA PHE A 59 35.73 6.39 -2.27
C PHE A 59 35.74 6.92 -0.84
N ALA A 60 36.35 8.09 -0.61
CA ALA A 60 36.35 8.69 0.73
C ALA A 60 34.91 9.04 1.16
N LEU A 61 34.47 8.52 2.31
CA LEU A 61 33.08 8.70 2.77
C LEU A 61 32.74 10.17 3.06
N SER A 62 33.75 10.98 3.36
CA SER A 62 33.63 12.44 3.55
C SER A 62 33.25 13.20 2.27
N GLN A 63 33.49 12.61 1.09
CA GLN A 63 33.15 13.21 -0.21
C GLN A 63 31.78 12.75 -0.73
N VAL A 64 31.23 11.67 -0.17
CA VAL A 64 29.95 11.08 -0.60
C VAL A 64 28.81 11.65 0.23
N THR A 65 27.82 12.26 -0.43
CA THR A 65 26.57 12.72 0.19
C THR A 65 25.38 11.85 -0.18
N GLY A 66 25.44 11.16 -1.32
CA GLY A 66 24.40 10.24 -1.78
C GLY A 66 24.95 9.23 -2.78
N VAL A 67 24.16 8.20 -3.03
CA VAL A 67 24.48 7.11 -3.96
C VAL A 67 23.32 6.95 -4.94
N VAL A 68 23.65 6.64 -6.19
CA VAL A 68 22.69 6.26 -7.23
C VAL A 68 23.14 4.91 -7.77
N PHE A 69 22.25 3.92 -7.76
CA PHE A 69 22.41 2.63 -8.40
C PHE A 69 21.44 2.49 -9.56
N ASN A 70 21.94 2.02 -10.70
CA ASN A 70 21.14 1.64 -11.87
C ASN A 70 21.54 0.22 -12.27
N GLY A 71 20.65 -0.75 -12.09
CA GLY A 71 20.86 -2.14 -12.50
C GLY A 71 20.82 -2.30 -14.02
N LEU A 72 19.80 -1.70 -14.65
CA LEU A 72 19.49 -1.67 -16.08
C LEU A 72 18.73 -2.90 -16.56
N GLY A 73 19.39 -4.03 -16.81
CA GLY A 73 18.70 -5.21 -17.29
C GLY A 73 19.32 -6.48 -16.73
N GLY A 74 18.54 -7.55 -16.60
CA GLY A 74 18.94 -8.76 -15.89
C GLY A 74 18.37 -8.80 -14.48
N ASN A 75 18.57 -9.91 -13.77
CA ASN A 75 18.12 -10.04 -12.39
C ASN A 75 19.23 -9.54 -11.45
N ASP A 76 19.15 -8.29 -11.04
CA ASP A 76 20.18 -7.62 -10.27
C ASP A 76 19.99 -7.82 -8.77
N THR A 77 21.09 -7.84 -8.02
CA THR A 77 21.10 -7.87 -6.56
C THR A 77 21.87 -6.69 -6.02
N PHE A 78 21.18 -5.75 -5.37
CA PHE A 78 21.78 -4.56 -4.76
C PHE A 78 21.62 -4.55 -3.24
N THR A 79 22.73 -4.46 -2.51
CA THR A 79 22.74 -4.29 -1.05
C THR A 79 23.44 -3.00 -0.63
N PHE A 80 22.75 -2.16 0.14
CA PHE A 80 23.24 -0.85 0.59
C PHE A 80 23.16 -0.69 2.11
N THR A 81 24.28 -0.31 2.74
CA THR A 81 24.38 -0.16 4.21
C THR A 81 24.97 1.17 4.67
N LEU A 82 25.32 2.08 3.76
CA LEU A 82 25.86 3.39 4.14
C LEU A 82 24.79 4.27 4.76
N ASP A 83 25.17 5.12 5.74
CA ASP A 83 24.34 6.24 6.19
C ASP A 83 24.42 7.41 5.19
N LYS A 84 23.87 7.20 4.00
CA LYS A 84 23.75 8.18 2.91
C LYS A 84 22.40 8.05 2.23
N ALA A 85 21.93 9.13 1.61
CA ALA A 85 20.74 9.07 0.77
C ALA A 85 21.01 8.15 -0.43
N ILE A 86 19.98 7.41 -0.86
CA ILE A 86 20.09 6.43 -1.95
C ILE A 86 18.93 6.58 -2.92
N THR A 87 19.27 6.53 -4.21
CA THR A 87 18.35 6.20 -5.30
C THR A 87 18.78 4.86 -5.88
N ALA A 88 17.91 3.86 -5.89
CA ALA A 88 18.19 2.55 -6.47
C ALA A 88 17.15 2.24 -7.53
N ASN A 89 17.60 1.94 -8.74
CA ASN A 89 16.75 1.52 -9.84
C ASN A 89 17.19 0.10 -10.23
N GLY A 90 16.27 -0.87 -10.17
CA GLY A 90 16.50 -2.24 -10.64
C GLY A 90 16.62 -2.23 -12.16
N GLY A 91 15.51 -2.09 -12.87
CA GLY A 91 15.49 -2.05 -14.33
C GLY A 91 14.60 -3.16 -14.88
N ASP A 92 15.01 -3.78 -15.99
CA ASP A 92 14.30 -4.94 -16.55
C ASP A 92 14.84 -6.22 -15.89
N GLY A 93 13.98 -7.09 -15.38
CA GLY A 93 14.35 -8.34 -14.72
C GLY A 93 13.77 -8.42 -13.30
N ASN A 94 13.95 -9.56 -12.65
CA ASN A 94 13.49 -9.75 -11.28
C ASN A 94 14.61 -9.34 -10.32
N ASP A 95 14.57 -8.10 -9.86
CA ASP A 95 15.62 -7.49 -9.07
C ASP A 95 15.42 -7.70 -7.57
N THR A 96 16.53 -7.75 -6.84
CA THR A 96 16.55 -7.82 -5.37
C THR A 96 17.28 -6.61 -4.80
N ILE A 97 16.54 -5.68 -4.21
CA ILE A 97 17.07 -4.42 -3.67
C ILE A 97 16.91 -4.40 -2.15
N THR A 98 18.03 -4.38 -1.42
CA THR A 98 18.07 -4.28 0.05
C THR A 98 18.77 -3.01 0.51
N VAL A 99 18.02 -2.11 1.17
CA VAL A 99 18.51 -0.86 1.74
C VAL A 99 18.45 -0.91 3.27
N ASN A 100 19.58 -1.22 3.90
CA ASN A 100 19.73 -1.39 5.35
C ASN A 100 20.38 -0.17 6.03
N ASN A 101 19.97 1.04 5.63
CA ASN A 101 20.44 2.28 6.25
C ASN A 101 19.47 2.71 7.36
N ILE A 102 19.79 2.38 8.61
CA ILE A 102 18.93 2.63 9.79
C ILE A 102 18.94 4.07 10.31
N SER A 103 19.51 5.01 9.55
CA SER A 103 19.61 6.41 9.94
C SER A 103 18.28 7.15 9.85
N ARG A 104 18.11 8.14 10.71
CA ARG A 104 16.95 9.05 10.73
C ARG A 104 17.18 10.33 9.93
N GLN A 105 18.28 10.44 9.18
CA GLN A 105 18.63 11.65 8.43
C GLN A 105 18.53 11.45 6.91
N THR A 106 18.52 10.20 6.46
CA THR A 106 18.67 9.84 5.05
C THR A 106 17.39 9.23 4.50
N ASP A 107 17.20 9.38 3.19
CA ASP A 107 16.06 8.86 2.46
C ASP A 107 16.47 7.74 1.51
N ALA A 108 15.50 6.88 1.21
CA ALA A 108 15.56 5.95 0.09
C ALA A 108 14.49 6.29 -0.93
N THR A 109 14.89 6.33 -2.20
CA THR A 109 14.01 6.23 -3.36
C THR A 109 14.39 4.97 -4.11
N ILE A 110 13.44 4.05 -4.27
CA ILE A 110 13.68 2.75 -4.88
C ILE A 110 12.66 2.57 -6.00
N ASN A 111 13.11 2.11 -7.15
CA ASN A 111 12.27 1.68 -8.26
C ASN A 111 12.69 0.24 -8.61
N GLY A 112 11.75 -0.70 -8.60
CA GLY A 112 11.97 -2.07 -9.07
C GLY A 112 12.19 -2.04 -10.58
N GLY A 113 11.12 -1.82 -11.34
CA GLY A 113 11.16 -1.71 -12.79
C GLY A 113 10.21 -2.70 -13.46
N ASP A 114 10.66 -3.34 -14.53
CA ASP A 114 9.87 -4.39 -15.19
C ASP A 114 10.34 -5.75 -14.67
N GLY A 115 9.46 -6.59 -14.12
CA GLY A 115 9.79 -7.88 -13.56
C GLY A 115 9.19 -8.04 -12.17
N ASN A 116 9.36 -9.21 -11.57
CA ASN A 116 8.86 -9.48 -10.23
C ASN A 116 9.96 -9.16 -9.22
N ASP A 117 9.93 -7.95 -8.65
CA ASP A 117 11.01 -7.41 -7.83
C ASP A 117 10.82 -7.72 -6.35
N THR A 118 11.93 -7.82 -5.63
CA THR A 118 11.96 -7.96 -4.17
C THR A 118 12.70 -6.78 -3.55
N ILE A 119 11.95 -5.92 -2.87
CA ILE A 119 12.46 -4.66 -2.30
C ILE A 119 12.33 -4.70 -0.78
N THR A 120 13.44 -4.49 -0.07
CA THR A 120 13.45 -4.33 1.39
C THR A 120 14.14 -3.03 1.80
N SER A 121 13.44 -2.18 2.56
CA SER A 121 13.99 -0.93 3.08
C SER A 121 13.83 -0.82 4.60
N MET A 122 14.94 -0.52 5.29
CA MET A 122 14.98 -0.25 6.74
C MET A 122 15.30 1.23 7.05
N VAL A 123 15.13 2.11 6.07
CA VAL A 123 15.35 3.56 6.24
C VAL A 123 14.31 4.17 7.16
N ARG A 124 14.78 4.90 8.18
CA ARG A 124 13.90 5.39 9.25
C ARG A 124 13.28 6.76 9.01
N ARG A 125 13.82 7.58 8.09
CA ARG A 125 13.24 8.91 7.81
C ARG A 125 12.12 8.82 6.79
N LYS A 126 12.44 8.76 5.49
CA LYS A 126 11.47 8.63 4.41
C LYS A 126 11.90 7.55 3.42
N VAL A 127 10.92 6.73 3.05
CA VAL A 127 11.03 5.70 2.02
C VAL A 127 10.00 5.98 0.94
N THR A 128 10.45 6.00 -0.30
CA THR A 128 9.59 6.01 -1.49
C THR A 128 9.95 4.82 -2.34
N VAL A 129 8.98 3.96 -2.65
CA VAL A 129 9.16 2.79 -3.50
C VAL A 129 8.15 2.81 -4.64
N VAL A 130 8.61 2.45 -5.81
CA VAL A 130 7.77 2.05 -6.94
C VAL A 130 8.15 0.60 -7.25
N GLY A 131 7.18 -0.30 -7.28
CA GLY A 131 7.37 -1.69 -7.70
C GLY A 131 7.67 -1.72 -9.19
N GLY A 132 6.63 -1.51 -9.99
CA GLY A 132 6.71 -1.37 -11.44
C GLY A 132 5.75 -2.33 -12.13
N ASN A 133 6.16 -2.97 -13.22
CA ASN A 133 5.34 -4.00 -13.85
C ASN A 133 5.78 -5.37 -13.37
N GLY A 134 4.88 -6.25 -12.98
CA GLY A 134 5.20 -7.59 -12.46
C GLY A 134 4.67 -7.77 -11.05
N ASP A 135 4.70 -8.99 -10.54
CA ASP A 135 4.24 -9.26 -9.17
C ASP A 135 5.38 -8.93 -8.18
N ASP A 136 5.32 -7.76 -7.55
CA ASP A 136 6.39 -7.26 -6.69
C ASP A 136 6.20 -7.62 -5.22
N THR A 137 7.30 -7.73 -4.49
CA THR A 137 7.31 -7.91 -3.03
C THR A 137 8.06 -6.77 -2.37
N ILE A 138 7.34 -5.91 -1.65
CA ILE A 138 7.89 -4.69 -1.04
C ILE A 138 7.74 -4.75 0.48
N THR A 139 8.85 -4.64 1.20
CA THR A 139 8.90 -4.59 2.67
C THR A 139 9.55 -3.31 3.16
N CYS A 140 8.85 -2.53 3.99
CA CYS A 140 9.38 -1.33 4.65
C CYS A 140 9.25 -1.43 6.18
N LEU A 141 10.34 -1.15 6.89
CA LEU A 141 10.40 -1.26 8.35
C LEU A 141 10.88 0.05 8.99
N GLN A 142 10.14 0.51 10.00
CA GLN A 142 10.49 1.61 10.91
C GLN A 142 10.64 3.00 10.28
N ALA A 143 10.23 3.19 9.03
CA ALA A 143 10.21 4.50 8.38
C ALA A 143 9.25 5.46 9.12
N SER A 144 9.56 6.76 9.12
CA SER A 144 8.65 7.79 9.65
C SER A 144 7.70 8.33 8.58
N TYR A 145 8.02 8.06 7.31
CA TYR A 145 7.19 8.34 6.16
C TYR A 145 7.40 7.25 5.11
N VAL A 146 6.31 6.69 4.62
CA VAL A 146 6.29 5.69 3.55
C VAL A 146 5.35 6.17 2.45
N ALA A 147 5.81 6.10 1.21
CA ALA A 147 4.98 6.22 0.02
C ALA A 147 5.35 5.08 -0.93
N ILE A 148 4.42 4.19 -1.21
CA ILE A 148 4.64 3.03 -2.10
C ILE A 148 3.58 3.02 -3.18
N THR A 149 3.98 2.65 -4.39
CA THR A 149 3.09 2.32 -5.50
C THR A 149 3.54 0.99 -6.10
N GLY A 150 2.67 0.00 -6.16
CA GLY A 150 2.93 -1.27 -6.83
C GLY A 150 2.96 -1.09 -8.36
N ASN A 151 1.90 -0.49 -8.90
CA ASN A 151 1.56 -0.40 -10.33
C ASN A 151 1.00 -1.71 -10.86
N GLY A 152 1.57 -2.34 -11.89
CA GLY A 152 0.90 -3.44 -12.58
C GLY A 152 1.40 -4.78 -12.07
N GLY A 153 0.51 -5.71 -11.75
CA GLY A 153 0.85 -7.02 -11.19
C GLY A 153 0.10 -7.26 -9.90
N ASN A 154 0.26 -8.46 -9.33
CA ASN A 154 -0.33 -8.81 -8.03
C ASN A 154 0.74 -8.58 -6.96
N ASP A 155 0.77 -7.40 -6.39
CA ASP A 155 1.84 -6.96 -5.51
C ASP A 155 1.60 -7.36 -4.05
N THR A 156 2.68 -7.67 -3.35
CA THR A 156 2.68 -7.92 -1.90
C THR A 156 3.45 -6.83 -1.19
N ILE A 157 2.74 -5.94 -0.50
CA ILE A 157 3.32 -4.75 0.15
C ILE A 157 3.11 -4.84 1.67
N THR A 158 4.19 -4.90 2.44
CA THR A 158 4.15 -4.94 3.91
C THR A 158 4.97 -3.82 4.53
N CYS A 159 4.32 -3.01 5.37
CA CYS A 159 4.93 -1.88 6.05
C CYS A 159 4.66 -1.91 7.55
N ASP A 160 5.71 -1.96 8.36
CA ASP A 160 5.62 -1.70 9.81
C ASP A 160 6.29 -0.36 10.10
N THR A 161 5.50 0.66 10.39
CA THR A 161 5.95 2.05 10.47
C THR A 161 5.25 2.75 11.62
N THR A 162 5.94 3.65 12.31
CA THR A 162 5.34 4.47 13.39
C THR A 162 4.85 5.82 12.89
N GLY A 163 5.10 6.14 11.63
CA GLY A 163 4.87 7.44 11.02
C GLY A 163 3.63 7.47 10.14
N ILE A 164 3.70 8.21 9.05
CA ILE A 164 2.64 8.28 8.05
C ILE A 164 2.98 7.30 6.92
N ALA A 165 1.99 6.55 6.46
CA ALA A 165 2.14 5.60 5.38
C ALA A 165 1.05 5.79 4.33
N GLY A 166 1.47 5.88 3.07
CA GLY A 166 0.62 5.85 1.89
C GLY A 166 1.03 4.66 1.03
N ILE A 167 0.06 3.82 0.65
CA ILE A 167 0.26 2.73 -0.32
C ILE A 167 -0.82 2.84 -1.39
N ASN A 168 -0.40 2.73 -2.64
CA ASN A 168 -1.28 2.38 -3.76
C ASN A 168 -0.86 0.99 -4.26
N GLY A 169 -1.80 0.07 -4.38
CA GLY A 169 -1.59 -1.25 -4.98
C GLY A 169 -1.34 -1.07 -6.48
N GLY A 170 -2.40 -0.86 -7.24
CA GLY A 170 -2.36 -0.56 -8.66
C GLY A 170 -3.28 -1.48 -9.45
N ASP A 171 -2.81 -1.97 -10.59
CA ASP A 171 -3.56 -2.91 -11.42
C ASP A 171 -3.18 -4.35 -11.04
N GLY A 172 -4.14 -5.15 -10.57
CA GLY A 172 -3.93 -6.55 -10.21
C GLY A 172 -4.49 -6.85 -8.83
N ASN A 173 -4.44 -8.11 -8.38
CA ASN A 173 -4.95 -8.48 -7.07
C ASN A 173 -3.84 -8.33 -6.02
N ASP A 174 -3.80 -7.19 -5.36
CA ASP A 174 -2.76 -6.79 -4.43
C ASP A 174 -3.04 -7.25 -3.00
N THR A 175 -1.96 -7.49 -2.25
CA THR A 175 -2.00 -7.71 -0.81
C THR A 175 -1.20 -6.63 -0.09
N MET A 176 -1.89 -5.74 0.61
CA MET A 176 -1.31 -4.60 1.29
C MET A 176 -1.50 -4.68 2.80
N THR A 177 -0.42 -4.53 3.55
CA THR A 177 -0.44 -4.47 5.02
C THR A 177 0.31 -3.25 5.54
N ILE A 178 -0.36 -2.41 6.34
CA ILE A 178 0.27 -1.39 7.18
C ILE A 178 0.03 -1.73 8.64
N SER A 179 1.10 -1.75 9.44
CA SER A 179 1.04 -1.92 10.89
C SER A 179 1.62 -0.71 11.62
N HIS A 180 1.00 -0.36 12.76
CA HIS A 180 1.44 0.64 13.74
C HIS A 180 1.58 2.09 13.25
N ALA A 181 1.16 2.39 12.01
CA ALA A 181 1.26 3.74 11.46
C ALA A 181 0.41 4.72 12.27
N SER A 182 0.94 5.92 12.53
CA SER A 182 0.13 7.02 13.07
C SER A 182 -1.02 7.43 12.14
N SER A 183 -0.82 7.28 10.83
CA SER A 183 -1.83 7.49 9.80
C SER A 183 -1.53 6.59 8.62
N ALA A 184 -2.54 5.85 8.16
CA ALA A 184 -2.49 5.00 6.99
C ALA A 184 -3.46 5.51 5.91
N THR A 185 -2.94 5.68 4.70
CA THR A 185 -3.74 5.89 3.49
C THR A 185 -3.47 4.73 2.55
N MET A 186 -4.49 3.99 2.16
CA MET A 186 -4.36 2.80 1.31
C MET A 186 -5.39 2.90 0.19
N ASN A 187 -4.96 2.68 -1.05
CA ASN A 187 -5.80 2.62 -2.23
C ASN A 187 -5.44 1.34 -2.98
N ALA A 188 -6.42 0.51 -3.28
CA ALA A 188 -6.21 -0.78 -3.93
C ALA A 188 -6.17 -0.65 -5.47
N SER A 189 -7.00 0.23 -6.02
CA SER A 189 -7.13 0.55 -7.45
C SER A 189 -7.94 -0.50 -8.23
N SER A 190 -7.35 -1.42 -8.98
CA SER A 190 -8.15 -2.38 -9.74
C SER A 190 -7.73 -3.80 -9.49
N GLY A 191 -8.67 -4.65 -9.11
CA GLY A 191 -8.38 -6.03 -8.72
C GLY A 191 -9.23 -6.44 -7.53
N ASN A 192 -9.14 -7.70 -7.16
CA ASN A 192 -9.73 -8.18 -5.91
C ASN A 192 -8.65 -8.16 -4.84
N ASP A 193 -8.61 -7.09 -4.06
CA ASP A 193 -7.47 -6.76 -3.22
C ASP A 193 -7.66 -7.20 -1.77
N ILE A 194 -6.55 -7.36 -1.06
CA ILE A 194 -6.51 -7.62 0.38
C ILE A 194 -5.83 -6.46 1.07
N ILE A 195 -6.59 -5.70 1.86
CA ILE A 195 -6.09 -4.55 2.61
C ILE A 195 -6.14 -4.87 4.10
N THR A 196 -4.99 -4.75 4.77
CA THR A 196 -4.90 -4.85 6.23
C THR A 196 -4.25 -3.61 6.82
N ALA A 197 -4.97 -2.88 7.66
CA ALA A 197 -4.44 -1.79 8.48
C ALA A 197 -4.54 -2.18 9.96
N ALA A 198 -3.42 -2.61 10.55
CA ALA A 198 -3.36 -3.17 11.90
C ALA A 198 -2.78 -2.19 12.92
N PHE A 199 -3.52 -1.91 13.98
CA PHE A 199 -3.11 -1.04 15.09
C PHE A 199 -2.69 0.37 14.65
N VAL A 200 -3.39 0.93 13.66
CA VAL A 200 -3.08 2.25 13.11
C VAL A 200 -3.78 3.37 13.89
N GLY A 201 -3.22 4.59 13.86
CA GLY A 201 -3.82 5.76 14.51
C GLY A 201 -5.06 6.25 13.77
N VAL A 202 -4.91 6.58 12.50
CA VAL A 202 -6.00 6.98 11.58
C VAL A 202 -5.90 6.13 10.33
N ALA A 203 -7.05 5.75 9.75
CA ALA A 203 -7.10 5.02 8.48
C ALA A 203 -8.00 5.75 7.46
N ASN A 204 -7.52 5.87 6.24
CA ASN A 204 -8.31 6.25 5.06
C ASN A 204 -8.04 5.22 3.97
N ILE A 205 -9.04 4.40 3.64
CA ILE A 205 -8.85 3.19 2.85
C ILE A 205 -9.89 3.16 1.73
N ARG A 206 -9.46 2.81 0.53
CA ARG A 206 -10.31 2.60 -0.64
C ARG A 206 -10.00 1.25 -1.28
N GLY A 207 -11.06 0.47 -1.53
CA GLY A 207 -11.02 -0.71 -2.39
C GLY A 207 -10.88 -0.32 -3.86
N GLU A 208 -11.81 0.52 -4.33
CA GLU A 208 -11.93 1.02 -5.71
C GLU A 208 -12.67 0.04 -6.63
N THR A 209 -12.01 -0.79 -7.44
CA THR A 209 -12.73 -1.70 -8.36
C THR A 209 -12.34 -3.14 -8.14
N GLY A 210 -13.34 -4.00 -7.99
CA GLY A 210 -13.18 -5.43 -7.76
C GLY A 210 -13.70 -5.81 -6.37
N ASN A 211 -13.66 -7.09 -6.05
CA ASN A 211 -14.20 -7.62 -4.81
C ASN A 211 -13.11 -7.62 -3.75
N ASP A 212 -13.09 -6.60 -2.90
CA ASP A 212 -12.01 -6.35 -1.98
C ASP A 212 -12.26 -6.94 -0.58
N THR A 213 -11.18 -7.35 0.08
CA THR A 213 -11.20 -7.74 1.49
C THR A 213 -10.45 -6.69 2.31
N ILE A 214 -11.20 -5.92 3.11
CA ILE A 214 -10.67 -4.80 3.89
C ILE A 214 -10.77 -5.13 5.38
N ASN A 215 -9.63 -5.23 6.06
CA ASN A 215 -9.54 -5.47 7.50
C ASN A 215 -8.80 -4.33 8.22
N VAL A 216 -9.50 -3.63 9.12
CA VAL A 216 -8.99 -2.42 9.77
C VAL A 216 -9.13 -2.51 11.28
N ASP A 217 -8.02 -2.46 11.99
CA ASP A 217 -7.97 -2.25 13.44
C ASP A 217 -7.25 -0.92 13.71
N ALA A 218 -7.99 0.10 14.12
CA ALA A 218 -7.45 1.44 14.37
C ALA A 218 -7.81 1.94 15.77
N TYR A 219 -6.94 2.78 16.34
CA TYR A 219 -7.19 3.45 17.62
C TYR A 219 -7.96 4.76 17.48
N GLY A 220 -7.99 5.34 16.29
CA GLY A 220 -8.62 6.62 16.00
C GLY A 220 -9.58 6.53 14.81
N PRO A 221 -9.88 7.67 14.16
CA PRO A 221 -10.86 7.71 13.09
C PRO A 221 -10.54 6.80 11.90
N ILE A 222 -11.58 6.21 11.33
CA ILE A 222 -11.53 5.38 10.13
C ILE A 222 -12.45 5.98 9.06
N VAL A 223 -11.98 6.02 7.82
CA VAL A 223 -12.78 6.18 6.61
C VAL A 223 -12.49 4.99 5.69
N ILE A 224 -13.52 4.24 5.30
CA ILE A 224 -13.43 3.13 4.34
C ILE A 224 -14.47 3.35 3.25
N GLU A 225 -14.05 3.21 1.99
CA GLU A 225 -14.91 3.17 0.82
C GLU A 225 -14.57 1.88 0.07
N GLY A 226 -15.50 0.91 0.02
CA GLY A 226 -15.32 -0.29 -0.82
C GLY A 226 -15.29 0.09 -2.30
N ASN A 227 -16.32 0.84 -2.72
CA ASN A 227 -16.60 1.28 -4.10
C ASN A 227 -17.24 0.15 -4.93
N SER A 228 -16.69 -0.25 -6.07
CA SER A 228 -17.39 -1.19 -6.96
C SER A 228 -16.93 -2.61 -6.77
N GLY A 229 -17.86 -3.53 -6.56
CA GLY A 229 -17.61 -4.95 -6.36
C GLY A 229 -18.21 -5.44 -5.04
N ASN A 230 -18.28 -6.76 -4.88
CA ASN A 230 -18.81 -7.36 -3.66
C ASN A 230 -17.73 -7.36 -2.58
N ASP A 231 -17.70 -6.34 -1.73
CA ASP A 231 -16.64 -6.13 -0.76
C ASP A 231 -16.89 -6.81 0.59
N ALA A 232 -15.81 -7.27 1.21
CA ALA A 232 -15.79 -7.80 2.56
C ALA A 232 -15.04 -6.86 3.50
N ILE A 233 -15.79 -6.01 4.22
CA ILE A 233 -15.24 -4.97 5.07
C ILE A 233 -15.40 -5.35 6.54
N THR A 234 -14.29 -5.63 7.22
CA THR A 234 -14.24 -5.78 8.69
C THR A 234 -13.45 -4.62 9.30
N PHE A 235 -14.04 -3.91 10.25
CA PHE A 235 -13.35 -2.80 10.91
C PHE A 235 -13.64 -2.69 12.40
N GLY A 236 -12.66 -2.18 13.14
CA GLY A 236 -12.73 -1.94 14.56
C GLY A 236 -12.01 -0.65 14.95
N THR A 237 -12.71 0.21 15.70
CA THR A 237 -12.10 1.37 16.36
C THR A 237 -12.89 1.76 17.61
N PRO A 238 -12.23 2.29 18.66
CA PRO A 238 -12.91 3.01 19.73
C PRO A 238 -13.28 4.45 19.32
N GLY A 239 -12.76 4.94 18.18
CA GLY A 239 -12.98 6.26 17.62
C GLY A 239 -14.26 6.36 16.78
N ARG A 240 -14.24 7.23 15.76
CA ARG A 240 -15.35 7.36 14.80
C ARG A 240 -15.03 6.63 13.51
N ALA A 241 -16.00 5.93 12.94
CA ALA A 241 -15.87 5.33 11.61
C ALA A 241 -16.88 5.95 10.65
N THR A 242 -16.48 6.13 9.39
CA THR A 242 -17.36 6.36 8.24
C THR A 242 -17.05 5.27 7.22
N VAL A 243 -18.04 4.47 6.87
CA VAL A 243 -17.87 3.29 6.01
C VAL A 243 -18.97 3.29 4.96
N SER A 244 -18.58 3.04 3.71
CA SER A 244 -19.48 2.76 2.58
C SER A 244 -19.05 1.43 1.97
N GLY A 245 -19.99 0.54 1.70
CA GLY A 245 -19.78 -0.63 0.85
C GLY A 245 -19.56 -0.16 -0.58
N GLY A 246 -20.62 0.33 -1.23
CA GLY A 246 -20.52 1.02 -2.51
C GLY A 246 -21.55 0.52 -3.51
N THR A 247 -21.13 -0.19 -4.54
CA THR A 247 -22.04 -0.86 -5.47
C THR A 247 -21.88 -2.37 -5.36
N GLU A 248 -22.91 -3.09 -5.75
CA GLU A 248 -23.02 -4.54 -5.61
C GLU A 248 -23.14 -5.02 -4.15
N ASP A 249 -23.12 -6.34 -3.92
CA ASP A 249 -23.56 -6.91 -2.64
C ASP A 249 -22.40 -6.95 -1.63
N ASP A 250 -22.45 -6.10 -0.59
CA ASP A 250 -21.37 -5.94 0.38
C ASP A 250 -21.60 -6.65 1.72
N ASN A 251 -20.50 -7.04 2.38
CA ASN A 251 -20.50 -7.57 3.73
C ASN A 251 -19.71 -6.69 4.68
N ILE A 252 -20.41 -5.95 5.53
CA ILE A 252 -19.82 -4.96 6.43
C ILE A 252 -19.97 -5.42 7.89
N LEU A 253 -18.83 -5.70 8.54
CA LEU A 253 -18.74 -6.11 9.93
C LEU A 253 -17.97 -5.10 10.78
N ASN A 254 -18.69 -4.37 11.61
CA ASN A 254 -18.11 -3.51 12.65
C ASN A 254 -17.88 -4.32 13.94
N VAL A 255 -16.62 -4.60 14.28
CA VAL A 255 -16.22 -5.26 15.54
C VAL A 255 -15.81 -4.25 16.63
N GLY A 256 -15.87 -2.95 16.32
CA GLY A 256 -15.47 -1.86 17.18
C GLY A 256 -16.47 -1.49 18.29
N THR A 257 -16.03 -0.58 19.15
CA THR A 257 -16.81 -0.03 20.27
C THR A 257 -17.13 1.46 20.10
N GLY A 258 -16.53 2.10 19.10
CA GLY A 258 -16.74 3.49 18.73
C GLY A 258 -18.04 3.74 17.99
N VAL A 259 -18.23 4.99 17.57
CA VAL A 259 -19.41 5.45 16.82
C VAL A 259 -19.16 5.27 15.33
N ALA A 260 -20.02 4.53 14.63
CA ALA A 260 -19.93 4.37 13.18
C ALA A 260 -21.11 5.02 12.44
N ALA A 261 -20.81 5.63 11.29
CA ALA A 261 -21.76 5.87 10.22
C ALA A 261 -21.46 4.86 9.10
N ILE A 262 -22.43 4.01 8.77
CA ILE A 262 -22.29 2.93 7.80
C ILE A 262 -23.39 3.09 6.74
N SER A 263 -23.00 3.02 5.48
CA SER A 263 -23.88 2.89 4.30
C SER A 263 -23.52 1.58 3.62
N GLY A 264 -24.52 0.77 3.29
CA GLY A 264 -24.36 -0.40 2.44
C GLY A 264 -24.03 0.06 1.03
N GLY A 265 -25.02 0.64 0.35
CA GLY A 265 -24.85 1.25 -0.95
C GLY A 265 -25.94 0.80 -1.91
N ASP A 266 -25.56 0.50 -3.15
CA ASP A 266 -26.44 -0.17 -4.10
C ASP A 266 -26.17 -1.67 -4.07
N GLY A 267 -27.12 -2.52 -3.70
CA GLY A 267 -26.90 -3.97 -3.64
C GLY A 267 -27.68 -4.63 -2.50
N ASP A 268 -27.72 -5.96 -2.45
CA ASP A 268 -28.32 -6.65 -1.31
C ASP A 268 -27.26 -6.81 -0.20
N ASP A 269 -27.17 -5.83 0.72
CA ASP A 269 -26.04 -5.75 1.67
C ASP A 269 -26.27 -6.52 2.97
N TYR A 270 -25.19 -7.04 3.54
CA TYR A 270 -25.17 -7.59 4.90
C TYR A 270 -24.37 -6.69 5.84
N ILE A 271 -25.06 -6.04 6.79
CA ILE A 271 -24.43 -5.09 7.71
C ILE A 271 -24.62 -5.51 9.16
N MET A 272 -23.50 -5.72 9.86
CA MET A 272 -23.48 -5.91 11.31
C MET A 272 -22.80 -4.74 12.01
N GLY A 273 -23.59 -3.96 12.75
CA GLY A 273 -23.11 -2.86 13.58
C GLY A 273 -22.27 -3.31 14.77
N GLY A 274 -21.43 -2.40 15.27
CA GLY A 274 -20.58 -2.59 16.44
C GLY A 274 -21.29 -2.28 17.76
N PHE A 275 -20.55 -2.22 18.85
CA PHE A 275 -21.13 -2.02 20.19
C PHE A 275 -21.42 -0.55 20.55
N GLY A 276 -20.85 0.42 19.83
CA GLY A 276 -21.09 1.85 20.08
C GLY A 276 -22.46 2.33 19.59
N TYR A 277 -22.68 3.64 19.58
CA TYR A 277 -23.86 4.23 18.93
C TYR A 277 -23.61 4.29 17.43
N ASN A 278 -24.34 3.51 16.63
CA ASN A 278 -24.14 3.50 15.18
C ASN A 278 -25.33 4.12 14.43
N THR A 279 -25.05 4.71 13.28
CA THR A 279 -26.04 5.03 12.25
C THR A 279 -25.76 4.13 11.07
N ILE A 280 -26.73 3.30 10.70
CA ILE A 280 -26.60 2.31 9.65
C ILE A 280 -27.73 2.51 8.65
N ASN A 281 -27.36 2.62 7.38
CA ASN A 281 -28.24 2.71 6.23
C ASN A 281 -27.91 1.56 5.28
N GLY A 282 -28.92 0.83 4.82
CA GLY A 282 -28.77 -0.16 3.75
C GLY A 282 -28.65 0.50 2.38
N ASP A 283 -29.45 1.56 2.16
CA ASP A 283 -29.54 2.34 0.92
C ASP A 283 -30.45 1.72 -0.15
N THR A 284 -29.97 1.08 -1.21
CA THR A 284 -30.87 0.46 -2.21
C THR A 284 -30.57 -1.02 -2.36
N GLY A 285 -31.62 -1.83 -2.45
CA GLY A 285 -31.49 -3.30 -2.45
C GLY A 285 -32.17 -3.89 -1.22
N ASN A 286 -32.12 -5.21 -1.08
CA ASN A 286 -32.78 -5.92 0.03
C ASN A 286 -31.76 -6.21 1.14
N ASP A 287 -31.64 -5.26 2.07
CA ASP A 287 -30.53 -5.26 3.02
C ASP A 287 -30.83 -6.04 4.30
N ALA A 288 -29.81 -6.71 4.82
CA ALA A 288 -29.84 -7.41 6.10
C ALA A 288 -29.00 -6.67 7.15
N ILE A 289 -29.68 -5.93 8.04
CA ILE A 289 -29.03 -5.03 8.99
C ILE A 289 -29.22 -5.51 10.43
N THR A 290 -28.12 -5.70 11.16
CA THR A 290 -28.13 -6.02 12.60
C THR A 290 -27.41 -4.94 13.42
N GLY A 291 -28.18 -4.18 14.21
CA GLY A 291 -27.65 -3.24 15.20
C GLY A 291 -27.32 -3.93 16.54
N ARG A 292 -26.07 -3.81 17.01
CA ARG A 292 -25.59 -4.43 18.27
C ARG A 292 -25.21 -3.40 19.34
N GLY A 293 -25.42 -2.12 19.06
CA GLY A 293 -25.01 -1.01 19.90
C GLY A 293 -25.66 -1.08 21.27
N ILE A 294 -24.88 -1.25 22.34
CA ILE A 294 -25.41 -1.33 23.71
C ILE A 294 -26.04 0.00 24.16
N ALA A 295 -25.59 1.07 23.53
CA ALA A 295 -25.96 2.43 23.86
C ALA A 295 -27.16 2.89 23.00
N GLY A 296 -27.35 2.25 21.85
CA GLY A 296 -28.49 2.40 20.95
C GLY A 296 -28.04 2.72 19.53
N ASP A 297 -28.70 2.12 18.54
CA ASP A 297 -28.40 2.34 17.13
C ASP A 297 -29.53 3.11 16.43
N THR A 298 -29.22 3.71 15.28
CA THR A 298 -30.20 4.14 14.29
C THR A 298 -30.05 3.26 13.06
N LEU A 299 -31.10 2.52 12.71
CA LEU A 299 -31.13 1.62 11.56
C LEU A 299 -32.15 2.14 10.55
N ARG A 300 -31.74 2.22 9.29
CA ARG A 300 -32.59 2.47 8.12
C ARG A 300 -32.27 1.39 7.10
N GLY A 301 -33.29 0.73 6.58
CA GLY A 301 -33.15 -0.20 5.46
C GLY A 301 -32.85 0.61 4.21
N GLY A 302 -33.88 1.14 3.58
CA GLY A 302 -33.71 2.10 2.50
C GLY A 302 -34.86 2.02 1.53
N ASN A 303 -34.55 1.86 0.26
CA ASN A 303 -35.50 1.41 -0.73
C ASN A 303 -35.56 -0.12 -0.72
N ASP A 304 -36.62 -0.69 -1.29
CA ASP A 304 -36.82 -2.15 -1.42
C ASP A 304 -37.06 -2.85 -0.07
N ALA A 305 -36.91 -4.17 0.01
CA ALA A 305 -37.44 -4.95 1.12
C ALA A 305 -36.35 -5.37 2.10
N ASP A 306 -36.23 -4.66 3.21
CA ASP A 306 -35.12 -4.86 4.14
C ASP A 306 -35.46 -5.75 5.36
N ALA A 307 -34.42 -6.26 6.00
CA ALA A 307 -34.50 -7.05 7.23
C ALA A 307 -33.65 -6.41 8.35
N LEU A 308 -34.30 -5.69 9.26
CA LEU A 308 -33.64 -4.95 10.34
C LEU A 308 -33.81 -5.65 11.70
N THR A 309 -32.71 -5.94 12.39
CA THR A 309 -32.72 -6.57 13.72
C THR A 309 -31.95 -5.76 14.74
N ALA A 310 -32.57 -5.46 15.88
CA ALA A 310 -31.86 -4.93 17.05
C ALA A 310 -31.45 -6.05 18.00
N ALA A 311 -30.17 -6.08 18.36
CA ALA A 311 -29.57 -7.06 19.28
C ALA A 311 -28.92 -6.42 20.53
N GLY A 312 -28.79 -5.09 20.60
CA GLY A 312 -28.10 -4.34 21.66
C GLY A 312 -29.00 -3.58 22.66
N GLY A 313 -28.80 -2.28 22.80
CA GLY A 313 -29.64 -1.35 23.57
C GLY A 313 -30.83 -0.81 22.76
N PRO A 314 -31.50 0.24 23.27
CA PRO A 314 -32.64 0.88 22.60
C PRO A 314 -32.28 1.37 21.19
N THR A 315 -32.98 0.88 20.18
CA THR A 315 -32.69 1.16 18.76
C THR A 315 -33.81 2.00 18.13
N LEU A 316 -33.43 2.94 17.28
CA LEU A 316 -34.33 3.71 16.44
C LEU A 316 -34.36 3.12 15.04
N PHE A 317 -35.52 2.65 14.61
CA PHE A 317 -35.77 2.12 13.28
C PHE A 317 -36.46 3.16 12.40
N TYR A 318 -35.96 3.34 11.19
CA TYR A 318 -36.68 3.96 10.08
C TYR A 318 -37.02 2.86 9.08
N VAL A 319 -38.30 2.55 8.96
CA VAL A 319 -38.80 1.47 8.11
C VAL A 319 -39.94 1.93 7.24
N ASP A 320 -40.19 1.23 6.14
CA ASP A 320 -41.32 1.47 5.25
C ASP A 320 -42.36 0.32 5.29
N GLN A 321 -43.12 0.10 4.21
CA GLN A 321 -44.12 -0.97 4.13
C GLN A 321 -43.58 -2.32 3.63
N LEU A 322 -42.42 -2.32 2.98
CA LEU A 322 -41.74 -3.49 2.44
C LEU A 322 -40.85 -4.14 3.51
N ASP A 323 -40.36 -3.35 4.46
CA ASP A 323 -39.44 -3.80 5.49
C ASP A 323 -40.01 -4.82 6.49
N THR A 324 -39.12 -5.70 6.91
CA THR A 324 -39.27 -6.53 8.11
C THR A 324 -38.34 -6.04 9.22
N TYR A 325 -38.85 -5.97 10.44
CA TYR A 325 -38.03 -5.56 11.58
C TYR A 325 -38.30 -6.37 12.85
N ILE A 326 -37.24 -6.62 13.61
CA ILE A 326 -37.27 -7.26 14.92
C ILE A 326 -36.84 -6.22 15.96
N ALA A 327 -37.84 -5.55 16.53
CA ALA A 327 -37.69 -4.59 17.61
C ALA A 327 -37.97 -5.23 19.00
N ARG A 328 -37.39 -4.66 20.05
CA ARG A 328 -37.50 -5.07 21.44
C ARG A 328 -38.10 -3.95 22.30
N ILE A 329 -38.43 -4.27 23.55
CA ILE A 329 -38.94 -3.30 24.51
C ILE A 329 -37.90 -2.18 24.71
N GLY A 330 -38.29 -0.94 24.44
CA GLY A 330 -37.43 0.24 24.52
C GLY A 330 -37.03 0.82 23.17
N ASP A 331 -37.18 0.04 22.09
CA ASP A 331 -36.94 0.49 20.72
C ASP A 331 -38.04 1.44 20.25
N ARG A 332 -37.70 2.29 19.27
CA ARG A 332 -38.62 3.21 18.62
C ARG A 332 -38.65 2.91 17.14
N VAL A 333 -39.85 2.89 16.56
CA VAL A 333 -40.04 2.64 15.13
C VAL A 333 -40.72 3.84 14.52
N ILE A 334 -40.14 4.37 13.46
CA ILE A 334 -40.68 5.44 12.64
C ILE A 334 -40.98 4.84 11.27
N PHE A 335 -42.25 4.91 10.88
CA PHE A 335 -42.66 4.58 9.52
C PHE A 335 -42.35 5.77 8.60
N ALA A 336 -41.28 5.63 7.81
CA ALA A 336 -40.93 6.59 6.78
C ALA A 336 -41.88 6.43 5.59
N ARG A 337 -42.19 7.54 4.91
CA ARG A 337 -42.73 7.48 3.55
C ARG A 337 -41.52 7.64 2.63
N VAL A 338 -41.13 6.54 1.99
CA VAL A 338 -40.17 6.56 0.89
C VAL A 338 -40.95 6.87 -0.39
#